data_AF-A0A162K867-F1
#
_entry.id   AF-A0A162K867-F1
#
_cell.length_a   1.000
_cell.length_b   1.000
_cell.length_c   1.000
_cell.angle_alpha   90.00
_cell.angle_beta   90.00
_cell.angle_gamma   90.00
#
_symmetry.space_group_name_H-M   'P 1'
#
loop_
_entity.id
_entity.type
_entity.pdbx_description
1 polymer ?
#
loop_
_entity_poly.entity_id
_entity_poly.type
_entity_poly.pdbx_seq_one_letter_code
_entity_poly.pdbx_strand_id
1 'polypeptide(L)'
;MKNRIVCNMQNMAFLLLTFTTGLFYFCFYLVSLMLGVSLSFTVIGIPLLTYVMRSTQTFVRYERIQTKIYTDISIEAYEGKQPIEGSLWMQAKEELLDPRNWRAILWLMQKLIVGLVCLICAVILYIVPITLILTPFLMPFEGIYFMNMPIDTLPKSLLIMVVGIILAIFGSWLGNRIVRMIGNYTRLMIKAIKG
;
A
#
# COMPACT_ATOMS: atom_id res chain seq x y z
N MET A 1 -0.22 28.77 -0.17
CA MET A 1 -1.03 27.80 0.61
C MET A 1 -1.67 26.71 -0.26
N LYS A 2 -2.24 27.02 -1.43
CA LYS A 2 -2.92 26.08 -2.35
C LYS A 2 -2.13 24.79 -2.63
N ASN A 3 -0.82 24.89 -2.88
CA ASN A 3 0.03 23.73 -3.18
C ASN A 3 0.21 22.76 -1.98
N ARG A 4 0.13 23.25 -0.73
CA ARG A 4 0.28 22.39 0.46
C ARG A 4 -0.94 21.51 0.70
N ILE A 5 -2.15 22.04 0.47
CA ILE A 5 -3.39 21.29 0.65
C ILE A 5 -3.51 20.19 -0.42
N VAL A 6 -3.19 20.51 -1.68
CA VAL A 6 -3.20 19.53 -2.79
C VAL A 6 -2.20 18.40 -2.55
N CYS A 7 -0.97 18.73 -2.13
CA CYS A 7 0.04 17.73 -1.79
C CYS A 7 -0.41 16.82 -0.64
N ASN A 8 -1.07 17.39 0.38
CA ASN A 8 -1.56 16.61 1.50
C ASN A 8 -2.70 15.64 1.11
N MET A 9 -3.60 16.06 0.22
CA MET A 9 -4.65 15.19 -0.34
C MET A 9 -4.07 14.07 -1.21
N GLN A 10 -3.06 14.38 -2.02
CA GLN A 10 -2.34 13.38 -2.82
C GLN A 10 -1.64 12.35 -1.95
N ASN A 11 -1.02 12.77 -0.84
CA ASN A 11 -0.41 11.87 0.12
C ASN A 11 -1.47 10.93 0.73
N MET A 12 -2.58 11.46 1.25
CA MET A 12 -3.67 10.64 1.79
C MET A 12 -4.19 9.61 0.78
N ALA A 13 -4.45 10.05 -0.46
CA ALA A 13 -4.89 9.17 -1.54
C ALA A 13 -3.84 8.09 -1.85
N PHE A 14 -2.55 8.44 -1.85
CA PHE A 14 -1.47 7.48 -2.07
C PHE A 14 -1.32 6.46 -0.94
N LEU A 15 -1.47 6.85 0.33
CA LEU A 15 -1.45 5.91 1.45
C LEU A 15 -2.62 4.91 1.36
N LEU A 16 -3.83 5.40 1.07
CA LEU A 16 -5.00 4.55 0.86
C LEU A 16 -4.82 3.62 -0.35
N LEU A 17 -4.30 4.13 -1.47
CA LEU A 17 -4.08 3.32 -2.66
C LEU A 17 -3.02 2.24 -2.41
N THR A 18 -1.97 2.55 -1.65
CA THR A 18 -0.96 1.57 -1.19
C THR A 18 -1.58 0.45 -0.37
N PHE A 19 -2.53 0.76 0.53
CA PHE A 19 -3.29 -0.24 1.28
C PHE A 19 -4.17 -1.10 0.35
N THR A 20 -5.01 -0.46 -0.47
CA THR A 20 -5.94 -1.16 -1.37
C THR A 20 -5.22 -2.09 -2.34
N THR A 21 -4.09 -1.64 -2.91
CA THR A 21 -3.26 -2.46 -3.81
C THR A 21 -2.58 -3.61 -3.07
N GLY A 22 -2.05 -3.37 -1.87
CA GLY A 22 -1.47 -4.43 -1.03
C GLY A 22 -2.48 -5.52 -0.66
N LEU A 23 -3.70 -5.11 -0.28
CA LEU A 23 -4.81 -6.02 -0.01
C LEU A 23 -5.22 -6.82 -1.25
N PHE A 24 -5.36 -6.13 -2.39
CA PHE A 24 -5.69 -6.77 -3.65
C PHE A 24 -4.66 -7.85 -4.03
N TYR A 25 -3.36 -7.54 -3.99
CA TYR A 25 -2.32 -8.52 -4.33
C TYR A 25 -2.31 -9.70 -3.37
N PHE A 26 -2.41 -9.45 -2.08
CA PHE A 26 -2.45 -10.53 -1.09
C PHE A 26 -3.63 -11.48 -1.35
N CYS A 27 -4.85 -10.95 -1.50
CA CYS A 27 -6.03 -11.75 -1.75
C CYS A 27 -5.94 -12.49 -3.10
N PHE A 28 -5.51 -11.79 -4.16
CA PHE A 28 -5.37 -12.38 -5.49
C PHE A 28 -4.39 -13.56 -5.47
N TYR A 29 -3.18 -13.38 -4.95
CA TYR A 29 -2.19 -14.45 -4.92
C TYR A 29 -2.58 -15.58 -3.98
N LEU A 30 -3.12 -15.26 -2.79
CA LEU A 30 -3.55 -16.29 -1.85
C LEU A 30 -4.63 -17.17 -2.48
N VAL A 31 -5.68 -16.58 -3.06
CA VAL A 31 -6.78 -17.32 -3.67
C VAL A 31 -6.31 -18.06 -4.90
N SER A 32 -5.60 -17.41 -5.83
CA SER A 32 -5.20 -18.04 -7.09
C SER A 32 -4.14 -19.12 -6.91
N LEU A 33 -3.23 -19.02 -5.93
CA LEU A 33 -2.30 -20.10 -5.62
C LEU A 33 -3.00 -21.27 -4.94
N MET A 34 -3.89 -21.01 -3.98
CA MET A 34 -4.65 -22.09 -3.32
C MET A 34 -5.54 -22.83 -4.32
N LEU A 35 -6.24 -22.09 -5.18
CA LEU A 35 -7.03 -22.67 -6.26
C LEU A 35 -6.13 -23.36 -7.30
N GLY A 36 -5.01 -22.76 -7.68
CA GLY A 36 -4.06 -23.34 -8.63
C GLY A 36 -3.50 -24.68 -8.17
N VAL A 37 -3.05 -24.75 -6.92
CA VAL A 37 -2.55 -25.98 -6.30
C VAL A 37 -3.66 -27.00 -6.14
N SER A 38 -4.84 -26.57 -5.65
CA SER A 38 -6.00 -27.46 -5.52
C SER A 38 -6.40 -28.03 -6.88
N LEU A 39 -6.50 -27.21 -7.93
CA LEU A 39 -6.84 -27.69 -9.28
C LEU A 39 -5.65 -28.34 -9.99
N SER A 40 -4.45 -28.44 -9.41
CA SER A 40 -3.30 -29.05 -10.11
C SER A 40 -3.46 -30.55 -10.34
N PHE A 41 -4.32 -31.24 -9.57
CA PHE A 41 -4.70 -32.61 -9.91
C PHE A 41 -5.51 -32.68 -11.21
N THR A 42 -6.17 -31.57 -11.58
CA THR A 42 -6.80 -31.41 -12.89
C THR A 42 -5.79 -30.83 -13.87
N VAL A 43 -5.94 -31.17 -15.15
CA VAL A 43 -5.16 -30.56 -16.23
C VAL A 43 -5.29 -29.02 -16.26
N ILE A 44 -6.33 -28.45 -15.63
CA ILE A 44 -6.65 -27.02 -15.61
C ILE A 44 -5.80 -26.22 -14.59
N GLY A 45 -5.30 -26.84 -13.52
CA GLY A 45 -4.57 -26.11 -12.47
C GLY A 45 -3.23 -25.54 -12.93
N ILE A 46 -2.55 -26.24 -13.84
CA ILE A 46 -1.23 -25.85 -14.34
C ILE A 46 -1.31 -24.59 -15.24
N PRO A 47 -2.24 -24.50 -16.21
CA PRO A 47 -2.54 -23.25 -16.90
C PRO A 47 -2.88 -22.09 -15.96
N LEU A 48 -3.68 -22.35 -14.91
CA LEU A 48 -4.05 -21.31 -13.93
C LEU A 48 -2.83 -20.78 -13.18
N LEU A 49 -1.98 -21.67 -12.65
CA LEU A 49 -0.72 -21.32 -11.99
C LEU A 49 0.22 -20.52 -12.90
N THR A 50 0.34 -20.92 -14.17
CA THR A 50 1.14 -20.20 -15.17
C THR A 50 0.62 -18.78 -15.37
N TYR A 51 -0.71 -18.60 -15.48
CA TYR A 51 -1.32 -17.29 -15.59
C TYR A 51 -1.04 -16.40 -14.36
N VAL A 52 -1.08 -16.97 -13.16
CA VAL A 52 -0.72 -16.29 -11.90
C VAL A 52 0.74 -15.84 -11.93
N MET A 53 1.67 -16.68 -12.36
CA MET A 53 3.09 -16.31 -12.47
C MET A 53 3.28 -15.13 -13.41
N ARG A 54 2.64 -15.14 -14.59
CA ARG A 54 2.68 -14.05 -15.58
C ARG A 54 2.10 -12.73 -15.05
N SER A 55 1.02 -12.80 -14.27
CA SER A 55 0.37 -11.60 -13.70
C SER A 55 1.32 -10.75 -12.84
N THR A 56 2.32 -11.40 -12.25
CA THR A 56 3.34 -10.78 -11.39
C THR A 56 4.13 -9.70 -12.11
N GLN A 57 4.46 -9.91 -13.38
CA GLN A 57 5.17 -8.90 -14.17
C GLN A 57 4.33 -7.63 -14.36
N THR A 58 3.03 -7.82 -14.63
CA THR A 58 2.07 -6.74 -14.78
C THR A 58 1.91 -5.94 -13.48
N PHE A 59 1.80 -6.63 -12.34
CA PHE A 59 1.67 -5.96 -11.04
C PHE A 59 2.94 -5.23 -10.63
N VAL A 60 4.13 -5.81 -10.82
CA VAL A 60 5.41 -5.09 -10.57
C VAL A 60 5.53 -3.85 -11.45
N ARG A 61 5.04 -3.90 -12.70
CA ARG A 61 5.00 -2.73 -13.59
C ARG A 61 4.01 -1.67 -13.08
N TYR A 62 2.83 -2.08 -12.62
CA TYR A 62 1.85 -1.18 -12.03
C TYR A 62 2.43 -0.46 -10.80
N GLU A 63 3.08 -1.20 -9.91
CA GLU A 63 3.76 -0.68 -8.72
C GLU A 63 4.81 0.38 -9.05
N ARG A 64 5.59 0.13 -10.10
CA ARG A 64 6.59 1.08 -10.60
C ARG A 64 5.92 2.36 -11.13
N ILE A 65 4.85 2.23 -11.91
CA ILE A 65 4.13 3.38 -12.47
C ILE A 65 3.50 4.21 -11.35
N GLN A 66 2.83 3.55 -10.41
CA GLN A 66 2.26 4.19 -9.23
C GLN A 66 3.35 4.95 -8.45
N THR A 67 4.48 4.28 -8.14
CA THR A 67 5.58 4.90 -7.40
C THR A 67 6.16 6.11 -8.16
N LYS A 68 6.31 6.01 -9.49
CA LYS A 68 6.79 7.11 -10.33
C LYS A 68 5.83 8.30 -10.30
N ILE A 69 4.53 8.07 -10.45
CA ILE A 69 3.53 9.15 -10.48
C ILE A 69 3.48 9.90 -9.15
N TYR A 70 3.57 9.18 -8.02
CA TYR A 70 3.34 9.78 -6.69
C TYR A 70 4.61 10.18 -5.95
N THR A 71 5.76 9.58 -6.27
CA THR A 71 7.04 9.84 -5.56
C THR A 71 8.11 10.43 -6.47
N ASP A 72 7.89 10.51 -7.78
CA ASP A 72 8.85 10.93 -8.81
C ASP A 72 10.18 10.13 -8.82
N ILE A 73 10.20 8.98 -8.12
CA ILE A 73 11.34 8.08 -8.11
C ILE A 73 11.25 7.23 -9.38
N SER A 74 12.15 7.52 -10.33
CA SER A 74 12.39 6.63 -11.46
C SER A 74 13.07 5.36 -10.97
N ILE A 75 12.42 4.22 -11.17
CA ILE A 75 13.00 2.89 -10.96
C ILE A 75 13.26 2.27 -12.32
N GLU A 76 14.30 1.47 -12.46
CA GLU A 76 14.60 0.76 -13.71
C GLU A 76 13.46 -0.16 -14.13
N ALA A 77 13.35 -0.40 -15.44
CA ALA A 77 12.40 -1.37 -15.95
C ALA A 77 12.78 -2.78 -15.48
N TYR A 78 11.76 -3.53 -15.08
CA TYR A 78 11.83 -4.98 -15.02
C TYR A 78 11.35 -5.49 -16.38
N GLU A 79 12.29 -5.92 -17.21
CA GLU A 79 11.95 -6.62 -18.45
C GLU A 79 11.63 -8.06 -18.07
N GLY A 80 10.33 -8.40 -18.18
CA GLY A 80 9.90 -9.78 -18.03
C GLY A 80 10.54 -10.65 -19.10
N LYS A 81 10.79 -11.93 -18.76
CA LYS A 81 11.23 -12.91 -19.76
C LYS A 81 10.17 -13.00 -20.86
N GLN A 82 10.58 -12.89 -22.12
CA GLN A 82 9.68 -13.11 -23.25
C GLN A 82 9.17 -14.56 -23.22
N PRO A 83 7.90 -14.79 -23.61
CA PRO A 83 7.36 -16.14 -23.69
C PRO A 83 8.22 -16.97 -24.65
N ILE A 84 8.74 -18.09 -24.17
CA ILE A 84 9.59 -18.98 -24.95
C ILE A 84 8.72 -19.73 -25.96
N GLU A 85 9.14 -19.79 -27.23
CA GLU A 85 8.46 -20.59 -28.25
C GLU A 85 8.54 -22.09 -27.88
N GLY A 86 7.38 -22.73 -27.66
CA GLY A 86 7.32 -24.13 -27.24
C GLY A 86 5.95 -24.59 -26.77
N SER A 87 5.86 -25.86 -26.37
CA SER A 87 4.64 -26.45 -25.79
C SER A 87 4.25 -25.74 -24.49
N LEU A 88 2.94 -25.52 -24.28
CA LEU A 88 2.38 -24.88 -23.07
C LEU A 88 2.91 -25.52 -21.77
N TRP A 89 3.15 -26.82 -21.79
CA TRP A 89 3.69 -27.58 -20.67
C TRP A 89 5.14 -27.23 -20.33
N MET A 90 5.96 -26.97 -21.35
CA MET A 90 7.36 -26.62 -21.18
C MET A 90 7.49 -25.20 -20.62
N GLN A 91 6.69 -24.26 -21.16
CA GLN A 91 6.59 -22.90 -20.63
C GLN A 91 6.13 -22.89 -19.17
N ALA A 92 5.06 -23.63 -18.84
CA ALA A 92 4.52 -23.71 -17.48
C ALA A 92 5.56 -24.23 -16.49
N LYS A 93 6.30 -25.28 -16.87
CA LYS A 93 7.35 -25.86 -16.03
C LYS A 93 8.48 -24.84 -15.76
N GLU A 94 8.94 -24.13 -16.77
CA GLU A 94 10.00 -23.14 -16.61
C GLU A 94 9.55 -21.93 -15.77
N GLU A 95 8.34 -21.43 -15.99
CA GLU A 95 7.81 -20.31 -15.21
C GLU A 95 7.57 -20.67 -13.74
N LEU A 96 7.18 -21.91 -13.46
CA LEU A 96 7.00 -22.43 -12.09
C LEU A 96 8.32 -22.71 -11.38
N LEU A 97 9.34 -23.13 -12.12
CA LEU A 97 10.67 -23.39 -11.57
C LEU A 97 11.51 -22.10 -11.41
N ASP A 98 11.09 -20.98 -12.00
CA ASP A 98 11.83 -19.72 -11.89
C ASP A 98 11.67 -19.13 -10.47
N PRO A 99 12.75 -19.07 -9.66
CA PRO A 99 12.70 -18.51 -8.31
C PRO A 99 12.41 -17.00 -8.31
N ARG A 100 12.56 -16.30 -9.44
CA ARG A 100 12.26 -14.86 -9.56
C ARG A 100 10.76 -14.60 -9.45
N ASN A 101 9.93 -15.46 -10.04
CA ASN A 101 8.47 -15.31 -9.99
C ASN A 101 7.97 -15.47 -8.55
N TRP A 102 8.45 -16.49 -7.84
CA TRP A 102 8.10 -16.70 -6.43
C TRP A 102 8.55 -15.56 -5.52
N ARG A 103 9.76 -15.03 -5.72
CA ARG A 103 10.21 -13.84 -4.99
C ARG A 103 9.31 -12.64 -5.26
N ALA A 104 8.95 -12.40 -6.51
CA ALA A 104 8.08 -11.29 -6.87
C ALA A 104 6.67 -11.43 -6.24
N ILE A 105 6.10 -12.65 -6.21
CA ILE A 105 4.86 -12.93 -5.50
C ILE A 105 5.00 -12.64 -4.00
N LEU A 106 6.05 -13.13 -3.35
CA LEU A 106 6.28 -12.89 -1.91
C LEU A 106 6.38 -11.39 -1.58
N TRP A 107 7.11 -10.63 -2.40
CA TRP A 107 7.20 -9.18 -2.23
C TRP A 107 5.85 -8.46 -2.46
N LEU A 108 5.04 -8.90 -3.43
CA LEU A 108 3.71 -8.33 -3.65
C LEU A 108 2.75 -8.68 -2.49
N MET A 109 2.82 -9.89 -1.94
CA MET A 109 2.04 -10.29 -0.78
C MET A 109 2.44 -9.53 0.49
N GLN A 110 3.75 -9.31 0.71
CA GLN A 110 4.25 -8.53 1.84
C GLN A 110 3.81 -7.06 1.79
N LYS A 111 3.42 -6.55 0.61
CA LYS A 111 2.87 -5.19 0.46
C LYS A 111 1.63 -4.98 1.34
N LEU A 112 0.87 -6.02 1.70
CA LEU A 112 -0.23 -5.89 2.66
C LEU A 112 0.23 -5.30 4.01
N ILE A 113 1.37 -5.73 4.53
CA ILE A 113 1.91 -5.23 5.81
C ILE A 113 2.25 -3.74 5.68
N VAL A 114 2.91 -3.36 4.58
CA VAL A 114 3.21 -1.96 4.26
C VAL A 114 1.91 -1.15 4.14
N GLY A 115 0.92 -1.71 3.46
CA GLY A 115 -0.41 -1.13 3.30
C GLY A 115 -1.12 -0.89 4.64
N LEU A 116 -1.10 -1.87 5.56
CA LEU A 116 -1.69 -1.73 6.89
C LEU A 116 -1.02 -0.62 7.70
N VAL A 117 0.32 -0.55 7.67
CA VAL A 117 1.06 0.54 8.30
C VAL A 117 0.65 1.89 7.68
N CYS A 118 0.51 1.95 6.35
CA CYS A 118 0.05 3.16 5.66
C CYS A 118 -1.38 3.55 6.08
N LEU A 119 -2.29 2.58 6.24
CA LEU A 119 -3.65 2.84 6.68
C LEU A 119 -3.67 3.42 8.10
N ILE A 120 -2.91 2.83 9.02
CA ILE A 120 -2.78 3.32 10.40
C ILE A 120 -2.20 4.74 10.41
N CYS A 121 -1.14 4.98 9.64
CA CYS A 121 -0.58 6.32 9.48
C CYS A 121 -1.59 7.30 8.88
N ALA A 122 -2.38 6.90 7.88
CA ALA A 122 -3.40 7.76 7.30
C ALA A 122 -4.48 8.14 8.34
N VAL A 123 -4.91 7.18 9.17
CA VAL A 123 -5.87 7.47 10.24
C VAL A 123 -5.27 8.44 11.27
N ILE A 124 -4.05 8.18 11.74
CA ILE A 124 -3.39 9.01 12.76
C ILE A 124 -3.08 10.42 12.23
N LEU A 125 -2.62 10.54 10.97
CA LEU A 125 -2.17 11.82 10.43
C LEU A 125 -3.29 12.71 9.90
N TYR A 126 -4.43 12.13 9.53
CA TYR A 126 -5.53 12.87 8.91
C TYR A 126 -6.80 12.86 9.77
N ILE A 127 -7.23 11.71 10.26
CA ILE A 127 -8.51 11.61 11.00
C ILE A 127 -8.37 12.19 12.41
N VAL A 128 -7.30 11.83 13.14
CA VAL A 128 -7.07 12.32 14.51
C VAL A 128 -6.95 13.85 14.59
N PRO A 129 -6.16 14.55 13.76
CA PRO A 129 -6.10 16.01 13.83
C PRO A 129 -7.43 16.68 13.46
N ILE A 130 -8.20 16.10 12.53
CA ILE A 130 -9.53 16.62 12.19
C ILE A 130 -10.47 16.54 13.39
N THR A 131 -10.52 15.40 14.10
CA THR A 131 -11.38 15.25 15.27
C THR A 131 -10.95 16.18 16.42
N LEU A 132 -9.65 16.39 16.62
CA LEU A 132 -9.11 17.35 17.60
C LEU A 132 -9.47 18.80 17.25
N ILE A 133 -9.41 19.18 15.97
CA ILE A 133 -9.79 20.52 15.52
C ILE A 133 -11.31 20.74 15.64
N LEU A 134 -12.12 19.71 15.42
CA LEU A 134 -13.57 19.77 15.57
C LEU A 134 -14.05 19.67 17.03
N THR A 135 -13.15 19.39 17.97
CA THR A 135 -13.48 19.26 19.40
C THR A 135 -14.29 20.43 19.98
N PRO A 136 -13.96 21.73 19.76
CA PRO A 136 -14.78 22.83 20.26
C PRO A 136 -16.22 22.86 19.70
N PHE A 137 -16.44 22.36 18.48
CA PHE A 137 -17.77 22.25 17.89
C PHE A 137 -18.55 21.04 18.41
N LEU A 138 -17.84 19.98 18.78
CA LEU A 138 -18.39 18.74 19.33
C LEU A 138 -18.71 18.84 20.83
N MET A 139 -18.29 19.90 21.51
CA MET A 139 -18.54 20.17 22.94
C MET A 139 -20.02 20.07 23.38
N PRO A 140 -21.03 20.49 22.59
CA PRO A 140 -22.44 20.37 22.98
C PRO A 140 -22.96 18.93 23.02
N PHE A 141 -22.22 17.98 22.43
CA PHE A 141 -22.59 16.57 22.46
C PHE A 141 -21.98 15.94 23.71
N GLU A 142 -22.82 15.65 24.72
CA GLU A 142 -22.37 15.00 25.95
C GLU A 142 -21.70 13.65 25.68
N GLY A 143 -20.60 13.35 26.40
CA GLY A 143 -19.94 12.04 26.38
C GLY A 143 -18.60 11.95 25.64
N ILE A 144 -17.99 13.08 25.24
CA ILE A 144 -16.66 13.07 24.61
C ILE A 144 -15.57 13.16 25.68
N TYR A 145 -14.97 12.02 25.99
CA TYR A 145 -13.80 11.92 26.86
C TYR A 145 -12.53 11.99 26.02
N PHE A 146 -11.60 12.88 26.39
CA PHE A 146 -10.26 12.89 25.82
C PHE A 146 -9.27 12.42 26.88
N MET A 147 -8.61 11.27 26.64
CA MET A 147 -7.62 10.71 27.56
C MET A 147 -8.15 10.55 29.00
N ASN A 148 -9.40 10.09 29.13
CA ASN A 148 -10.10 9.93 30.41
C ASN A 148 -10.43 11.24 31.17
N MET A 149 -10.27 12.41 30.54
CA MET A 149 -10.71 13.69 31.08
C MET A 149 -11.95 14.20 30.33
N PRO A 150 -12.98 14.67 31.06
CA PRO A 150 -14.17 15.25 30.45
C PRO A 150 -13.84 16.69 29.94
N ILE A 151 -14.29 16.99 28.71
CA ILE A 151 -14.01 18.25 28.00
C ILE A 151 -15.13 19.25 28.28
N ASP A 152 -15.18 19.74 29.51
CA ASP A 152 -16.38 20.47 29.99
C ASP A 152 -16.22 21.99 29.89
N THR A 153 -15.03 22.45 29.50
CA THR A 153 -14.66 23.87 29.58
C THR A 153 -14.00 24.37 28.29
N LEU A 154 -14.42 25.53 27.80
CA LEU A 154 -13.89 26.20 26.59
C LEU A 154 -12.36 26.30 26.52
N PRO A 155 -11.60 26.57 27.60
CA PRO A 155 -10.14 26.61 27.55
C PRO A 155 -9.53 25.24 27.23
N LYS A 156 -10.11 24.15 27.76
CA LYS A 156 -9.63 22.78 27.48
C LYS A 156 -9.83 22.41 26.01
N SER A 157 -10.97 22.73 25.42
CA SER A 157 -11.23 22.44 24.00
C SER A 157 -10.36 23.27 23.06
N LEU A 158 -10.07 24.53 23.40
CA LEU A 158 -9.12 25.37 22.66
C LEU A 158 -7.69 24.80 22.70
N LEU A 159 -7.22 24.31 23.86
CA LEU A 159 -5.92 23.64 23.94
C LEU A 159 -5.86 22.38 23.08
N ILE A 160 -6.92 21.55 23.09
CA ILE A 160 -7.02 20.34 22.26
C ILE A 160 -7.02 20.70 20.76
N MET A 161 -7.71 21.77 20.37
CA MET A 161 -7.68 22.29 19.00
C MET A 161 -6.27 22.69 18.57
N VAL A 162 -5.52 23.40 19.43
CA VAL A 162 -4.12 23.79 19.16
C VAL A 162 -3.23 22.55 19.01
N VAL A 163 -3.41 21.54 19.87
CA VAL A 163 -2.71 20.25 19.74
C VAL A 163 -3.03 19.57 18.41
N GLY A 164 -4.30 19.58 17.98
CA GLY A 164 -4.73 19.08 16.68
C GLY A 164 -4.05 19.79 15.50
N ILE A 165 -3.91 21.12 15.56
CA ILE A 165 -3.22 21.91 14.53
C ILE A 165 -1.73 21.54 14.47
N ILE A 166 -1.06 21.40 15.63
CA ILE A 166 0.35 20.99 15.70
C ILE A 166 0.52 19.58 15.11
N LEU A 167 -0.39 18.65 15.44
CA LEU A 167 -0.39 17.30 14.91
C LEU A 167 -0.58 17.28 13.39
N ALA A 168 -1.44 18.15 12.84
CA ALA A 168 -1.65 18.27 11.39
C ALA A 168 -0.39 18.77 10.66
N ILE A 169 0.34 19.74 11.24
CA ILE A 169 1.61 20.23 10.70
C ILE A 169 2.66 19.12 10.74
N PHE A 170 2.76 18.41 11.86
CA PHE A 170 3.67 17.29 12.01
C PHE A 170 3.34 16.14 11.03
N GLY A 171 2.05 15.86 10.83
CA GLY A 171 1.58 14.84 9.91
C GLY A 171 1.93 15.12 8.46
N SER A 172 1.91 16.39 8.04
CA SER A 172 2.39 16.77 6.71
C SER A 172 3.86 16.43 6.49
N TRP A 173 4.71 16.64 7.52
CA TRP A 173 6.12 16.25 7.46
C TRP A 173 6.31 14.74 7.42
N LEU A 174 5.54 14.00 8.23
CA LEU A 174 5.62 12.54 8.33
C LEU A 174 5.09 11.84 7.06
N GLY A 175 4.03 12.37 6.44
CA GLY A 175 3.49 11.87 5.18
C GLY A 175 4.55 11.83 4.07
N ASN A 176 5.34 12.90 3.93
CA ASN A 176 6.43 12.94 2.95
C ASN A 176 7.54 11.91 3.24
N ARG A 177 7.81 11.62 4.51
CA ARG A 177 8.76 10.56 4.91
C ARG A 177 8.22 9.18 4.50
N ILE A 178 6.96 8.90 4.76
CA ILE A 178 6.30 7.62 4.45
C ILE A 178 6.30 7.38 2.94
N VAL A 179 5.92 8.39 2.15
CA VAL A 179 5.93 8.33 0.67
C VAL A 179 7.32 7.92 0.15
N ARG A 180 8.39 8.51 0.70
CA ARG A 180 9.77 8.15 0.35
C ARG A 180 10.13 6.71 0.76
N MET A 181 9.67 6.24 1.92
CA MET A 181 9.87 4.87 2.36
C MET A 181 9.19 3.86 1.43
N ILE A 182 7.97 4.16 0.95
CA ILE A 182 7.26 3.33 -0.03
C ILE A 182 8.04 3.27 -1.34
N GLY A 183 8.57 4.41 -1.82
CA GLY A 183 9.42 4.41 -3.01
C GLY A 183 10.70 3.56 -2.87
N ASN A 184 11.30 3.55 -1.67
CA ASN A 184 12.44 2.68 -1.36
C ASN A 184 12.02 1.21 -1.30
N TYR A 185 10.85 0.88 -0.76
CA TYR A 185 10.30 -0.48 -0.77
C TYR A 185 10.17 -1.01 -2.20
N THR A 186 9.57 -0.24 -3.12
CA THR A 186 9.43 -0.64 -4.53
C THR A 186 10.79 -0.85 -5.19
N ARG A 187 11.79 -0.03 -4.85
CA ARG A 187 13.18 -0.20 -5.33
C ARG A 187 13.81 -1.50 -4.83
N LEU A 188 13.65 -1.81 -3.54
CA LEU A 188 14.16 -3.05 -2.94
C LEU A 188 13.49 -4.28 -3.55
N MET A 189 12.17 -4.22 -3.75
CA MET A 189 11.42 -5.27 -4.45
C MET A 189 12.02 -5.53 -5.84
N ILE A 190 12.17 -4.50 -6.68
CA ILE A 190 12.70 -4.68 -8.04
C ILE A 190 14.15 -5.22 -8.02
N LYS A 191 14.98 -4.75 -7.09
CA LYS A 191 16.35 -5.27 -6.94
C LYS A 191 16.37 -6.73 -6.52
N ALA A 192 15.50 -7.12 -5.59
CA ALA A 192 15.39 -8.50 -5.10
C ALA A 192 14.82 -9.47 -6.14
N ILE A 193 14.03 -8.98 -7.10
CA ILE A 193 13.52 -9.79 -8.22
C ILE A 193 14.59 -9.97 -9.31
N LYS A 194 15.43 -8.94 -9.56
CA LYS A 194 16.52 -9.00 -10.56
C LYS A 194 17.73 -9.83 -10.12
N GLY A 195 18.13 -9.73 -8.84
CA GLY A 195 19.26 -10.47 -8.26
C GLY A 195 19.03 -11.97 -8.21
#